data_AF-A0A1H3SG57-F1
#
_entry.id   AF-A0A1H3SG57-F1
#
_cell.length_a   1.000
_cell.length_b   1.000
_cell.length_c   1.000
_cell.angle_alpha   90.00
_cell.angle_beta   90.00
_cell.angle_gamma   90.00
#
_symmetry.space_group_name_H-M   'P 1'
#
loop_
_entity.id
_entity.type
_entity.pdbx_description
1 polymer ?
#
loop_
_entity_poly.entity_id
_entity_poly.type
_entity_poly.pdbx_seq_one_letter_code
_entity_poly.pdbx_strand_id
1 'polypeptide(L)'
;MNNKIWILVIIVLVILGIVFIPKILKNEGDKEVKFKTLELSEAPQKIQDLVPKYLYEERALACKVDNEVYIIVTRGEKRTEGYSVSLNKLIKVKNDGNFDLIAYAKYKDPKPNEMVGQRITYPVVVAKAELDKLPDKIRLEIEYDK
;
A
#
# COMPACT_ATOMS: atom_id res chain seq x y z
N MET A 1 19.13 49.55 -8.02
CA MET A 1 19.30 48.09 -8.10
C MET A 1 18.34 47.58 -9.15
N ASN A 2 18.86 47.06 -10.27
CA ASN A 2 18.06 46.86 -11.48
C ASN A 2 17.00 45.76 -11.31
N ASN A 3 15.79 46.05 -11.77
CA ASN A 3 14.61 45.19 -11.80
C ASN A 3 14.94 43.82 -12.43
N LYS A 4 15.85 43.82 -13.40
CA LYS A 4 16.38 42.62 -14.09
C LYS A 4 17.17 41.68 -13.15
N ILE A 5 17.88 42.22 -12.16
CA ILE A 5 18.63 41.45 -11.17
C ILE A 5 17.66 40.77 -10.20
N TRP A 6 16.61 41.47 -9.78
CA TRP A 6 15.56 40.90 -8.93
C TRP A 6 14.78 39.77 -9.61
N ILE A 7 14.48 39.92 -10.91
CA ILE A 7 13.85 38.86 -11.71
C ILE A 7 14.76 37.63 -11.80
N LEU A 8 16.07 37.82 -12.01
CA LEU A 8 17.04 36.72 -12.03
C LEU A 8 17.14 35.98 -10.69
N VAL A 9 17.14 36.70 -9.57
CA VAL A 9 17.18 36.10 -8.23
C VAL A 9 15.91 35.28 -7.93
N ILE A 10 14.74 35.77 -8.34
CA ILE A 10 13.47 35.04 -8.19
C ILE A 10 13.46 33.77 -9.04
N ILE A 11 13.94 33.82 -10.29
CA ILE A 11 14.02 32.65 -11.16
C ILE A 11 14.93 31.57 -10.55
N VAL A 12 16.07 31.96 -10.00
CA VAL A 12 16.99 31.02 -9.32
C VAL A 12 16.35 30.40 -8.07
N LEU A 13 15.61 31.17 -7.27
CA LEU A 13 14.87 30.66 -6.11
C LEU A 13 13.75 29.68 -6.51
N VAL A 14 13.04 29.95 -7.59
CA VAL A 14 11.98 29.06 -8.10
C VAL A 14 12.58 27.75 -8.64
N ILE A 15 13.69 27.82 -9.38
CA ILE A 15 14.39 26.63 -9.88
C ILE A 15 14.94 25.80 -8.72
N LEU A 16 15.56 26.44 -7.72
CA LEU A 16 16.03 25.75 -6.52
C LEU A 16 14.88 25.09 -5.76
N GLY A 17 13.74 25.78 -5.59
CA GLY A 17 12.54 25.21 -4.99
C GLY A 17 12.06 23.96 -5.73
N ILE A 18 11.87 24.04 -7.05
CA ILE A 18 11.39 22.92 -7.87
C ILE A 18 12.33 21.71 -7.81
N VAL A 19 13.65 21.92 -7.75
CA VAL A 19 14.64 20.83 -7.68
C VAL A 19 14.74 20.22 -6.27
N PHE A 20 14.60 21.03 -5.21
CA PHE A 20 14.77 20.55 -3.82
C PHE A 20 13.49 19.92 -3.23
N ILE A 21 12.29 20.38 -3.61
CA ILE A 21 11.00 19.84 -3.13
C ILE A 21 10.85 18.31 -3.35
N PRO A 22 11.09 17.75 -4.55
CA PRO A 22 10.94 16.31 -4.76
C PRO A 22 11.97 15.47 -3.99
N LYS A 23 13.09 16.06 -3.56
CA LYS A 23 14.12 15.38 -2.76
C LYS A 23 13.78 15.34 -1.27
N ILE A 24 13.14 16.39 -0.74
CA ILE A 24 12.66 16.44 0.65
C ILE A 24 11.44 15.52 0.88
N LEU A 25 10.63 15.29 -0.17
CA LEU A 25 9.50 14.33 -0.12
C LEU A 25 9.92 12.87 -0.27
N LYS A 26 11.11 12.59 -0.81
CA LYS A 26 11.69 11.25 -0.82
C LYS A 26 12.40 11.04 0.52
N ASN A 27 11.69 10.53 1.52
CA ASN A 27 12.30 10.01 2.73
C ASN A 27 13.39 8.99 2.36
N GLU A 28 14.66 9.39 2.45
CA GLU A 28 15.83 8.59 2.07
C GLU A 28 16.04 7.34 2.97
N GLY A 29 15.20 7.15 4.00
CA GLY A 29 15.19 5.98 4.88
C GLY A 29 14.19 4.87 4.53
N ASP A 30 13.19 5.20 3.70
CA ASP A 30 12.05 4.35 3.40
C ASP A 30 12.34 3.51 2.15
N LYS A 31 12.62 2.22 2.35
CA LYS A 31 12.91 1.30 1.24
C LYS A 31 11.64 0.69 0.71
N GLU A 32 11.38 0.90 -0.58
CA GLU A 32 10.31 0.20 -1.27
C GLU A 32 10.62 -1.29 -1.35
N VAL A 33 9.66 -2.11 -0.94
CA VAL A 33 9.76 -3.57 -0.91
C VAL A 33 9.06 -4.10 -2.15
N LYS A 34 9.76 -4.91 -2.93
CA LYS A 34 9.19 -5.61 -4.07
C LYS A 34 8.24 -6.71 -3.58
N PHE A 35 7.17 -6.93 -4.32
CA PHE A 35 6.23 -7.99 -4.03
C PHE A 35 5.62 -8.54 -5.31
N LYS A 36 5.09 -9.76 -5.22
CA LYS A 36 4.30 -10.40 -6.25
C LYS A 36 2.91 -10.68 -5.71
N THR A 37 1.88 -10.11 -6.32
CA THR A 37 0.49 -10.43 -6.03
C THR A 37 0.18 -11.86 -6.45
N LEU A 38 -0.58 -12.56 -5.62
CA LEU A 38 -1.03 -13.94 -5.82
C LEU A 38 -2.55 -13.98 -5.67
N GLU A 39 -3.20 -14.87 -6.42
CA GLU A 39 -4.57 -15.23 -6.09
C GLU A 39 -4.59 -16.03 -4.78
N LEU A 40 -5.70 -15.97 -4.05
CA LEU A 40 -5.82 -16.71 -2.78
C LEU A 40 -5.64 -18.22 -3.01
N SER A 41 -6.14 -18.75 -4.12
CA SER A 41 -5.98 -20.14 -4.58
C SER A 41 -4.53 -20.55 -4.85
N GLU A 42 -3.67 -19.60 -5.21
CA GLU A 42 -2.24 -19.82 -5.49
C GLU A 42 -1.36 -19.67 -4.24
N ALA A 43 -1.89 -19.08 -3.16
CA ALA A 43 -1.17 -18.93 -1.91
C ALA A 43 -1.00 -20.29 -1.21
N PRO A 44 0.03 -20.46 -0.36
CA PRO A 44 0.18 -21.67 0.46
C PRO A 44 -1.10 -22.01 1.23
N GLN A 45 -1.38 -23.31 1.43
CA GLN A 45 -2.60 -23.79 2.09
C GLN A 45 -2.85 -23.13 3.45
N LYS A 46 -1.79 -22.93 4.25
CA LYS A 46 -1.87 -22.24 5.55
C LYS A 46 -2.45 -20.83 5.45
N ILE A 47 -2.19 -20.11 4.34
CA ILE A 47 -2.75 -18.78 4.09
C ILE A 47 -4.22 -18.90 3.67
N GLN A 48 -4.55 -19.85 2.80
CA GLN A 48 -5.93 -20.11 2.38
C GLN A 48 -6.85 -20.39 3.56
N ASP A 49 -6.37 -21.15 4.54
CA ASP A 49 -7.14 -21.50 5.74
C ASP A 49 -7.19 -20.34 6.76
N LEU A 50 -6.22 -19.42 6.71
CA LEU A 50 -6.07 -18.33 7.66
C LEU A 50 -6.82 -17.06 7.24
N VAL A 51 -6.78 -16.70 5.96
CA VAL A 51 -7.39 -15.49 5.40
C VAL A 51 -8.88 -15.36 5.74
N PRO A 52 -9.73 -16.41 5.64
CA PRO A 52 -11.16 -16.33 5.96
C PRO A 52 -11.47 -15.76 7.34
N LYS A 53 -10.58 -15.94 8.32
CA LYS A 53 -10.77 -15.46 9.70
C LYS A 53 -10.64 -13.95 9.84
N TYR A 54 -10.08 -13.28 8.85
CA TYR A 54 -9.76 -11.85 8.88
C TYR A 54 -10.55 -11.02 7.86
N LEU A 55 -11.42 -11.66 7.06
CA LEU A 55 -12.13 -11.02 5.96
C LEU A 55 -13.15 -9.96 6.37
N TYR A 56 -13.64 -10.00 7.61
CA TYR A 56 -14.75 -9.13 8.07
C TYR A 56 -14.34 -7.67 8.28
N GLU A 57 -13.05 -7.39 8.52
CA GLU A 57 -12.55 -6.05 8.81
C GLU A 57 -11.57 -5.58 7.73
N GLU A 58 -11.46 -4.26 7.55
CA GLU A 58 -10.44 -3.63 6.72
C GLU A 58 -9.10 -3.63 7.46
N ARG A 59 -8.10 -4.35 6.96
CA ARG A 59 -6.78 -4.45 7.59
C ARG A 59 -5.69 -4.94 6.66
N ALA A 60 -4.45 -4.64 7.04
CA ALA A 60 -3.26 -5.29 6.51
C ALA A 60 -2.67 -6.24 7.57
N LEU A 61 -2.17 -7.39 7.13
CA LEU A 61 -1.54 -8.40 7.95
C LEU A 61 -0.26 -8.86 7.27
N ALA A 62 0.76 -9.20 8.05
CA ALA A 62 1.97 -9.87 7.58
C ALA A 62 2.09 -11.22 8.26
N CYS A 63 2.31 -12.28 7.50
CA CYS A 63 2.56 -13.63 8.02
C CYS A 63 3.74 -14.28 7.31
N LYS A 64 4.41 -15.21 8.00
CA LYS A 64 5.55 -15.95 7.45
C LYS A 64 5.14 -17.41 7.30
N VAL A 65 5.18 -17.91 6.07
CA VAL A 65 4.86 -19.29 5.74
C VAL A 65 6.01 -19.87 4.93
N ASP A 66 6.54 -21.01 5.37
CA ASP A 66 7.60 -21.74 4.68
C ASP A 66 8.83 -20.87 4.31
N ASN A 67 9.21 -20.02 5.28
CA ASN A 67 10.29 -19.04 5.21
C ASN A 67 10.05 -17.83 4.29
N GLU A 68 8.86 -17.69 3.70
CA GLU A 68 8.48 -16.56 2.85
C GLU A 68 7.49 -15.64 3.58
N VAL A 69 7.60 -14.33 3.34
CA VAL A 69 6.72 -13.31 3.96
C VAL A 69 5.58 -12.96 3.01
N TYR A 70 4.36 -13.03 3.52
CA TYR A 70 3.15 -12.69 2.80
C TYR A 70 2.42 -11.55 3.46
N ILE A 71 1.95 -10.62 2.64
CA ILE A 71 1.11 -9.50 3.03
C ILE A 71 -0.31 -9.78 2.55
N ILE A 72 -1.26 -9.69 3.47
CA ILE A 72 -2.69 -9.87 3.20
C ILE A 72 -3.34 -8.53 3.47
N VAL A 73 -4.07 -7.99 2.50
CA VAL A 73 -4.90 -6.79 2.70
C VAL A 73 -6.35 -7.14 2.44
N THR A 74 -7.20 -6.93 3.44
CA THR A 74 -8.64 -7.19 3.40
C THR A 74 -9.39 -5.87 3.31
N ARG A 75 -10.56 -5.93 2.67
CA ARG A 75 -11.47 -4.79 2.55
C ARG A 75 -12.77 -4.92 3.35
N GLY A 76 -12.78 -5.84 4.31
CA GLY A 76 -13.96 -6.10 5.11
C GLY A 76 -15.11 -6.71 4.32
N GLU A 77 -16.22 -6.93 5.01
CA GLU A 77 -17.47 -7.34 4.40
C GLU A 77 -18.07 -6.20 3.57
N LYS A 78 -18.47 -6.49 2.33
CA LYS A 78 -19.21 -5.57 1.45
C LYS A 78 -20.53 -6.21 1.05
N ARG A 79 -21.63 -5.45 1.14
CA ARG A 79 -22.99 -5.96 0.89
C ARG A 79 -23.33 -6.13 -0.59
N THR A 80 -22.50 -5.62 -1.48
CA THR A 80 -22.66 -5.75 -2.94
C THR A 80 -21.35 -6.18 -3.58
N GLU A 81 -21.43 -6.57 -4.85
CA GLU A 81 -20.27 -6.70 -5.72
C GLU A 81 -19.76 -5.30 -6.14
N GLY A 82 -18.65 -5.28 -6.89
CA GLY A 82 -18.05 -4.04 -7.44
C GLY A 82 -16.98 -3.39 -6.55
N TYR A 83 -16.81 -3.85 -5.32
CA TYR A 83 -15.71 -3.46 -4.45
C TYR A 83 -14.45 -4.28 -4.74
N SER A 84 -13.29 -3.64 -4.87
CA SER A 84 -12.01 -4.33 -4.94
C SER A 84 -10.93 -3.69 -4.08
N VAL A 85 -9.85 -4.44 -3.86
CA VAL A 85 -8.62 -4.00 -3.20
C VAL A 85 -7.42 -4.51 -4.00
N SER A 86 -6.42 -3.65 -4.17
CA SER A 86 -5.11 -4.06 -4.69
C SER A 86 -4.00 -3.47 -3.83
N LEU A 87 -2.83 -4.11 -3.83
CA LEU A 87 -1.65 -3.60 -3.16
C LEU A 87 -0.84 -2.78 -4.16
N ASN A 88 -0.63 -1.49 -3.88
CA ASN A 88 0.09 -0.56 -4.75
C ASN A 88 1.57 -0.51 -4.37
N LYS A 89 1.85 -0.32 -3.08
CA LYS A 89 3.21 -0.14 -2.58
C LYS A 89 3.41 -0.77 -1.21
N LEU A 90 4.62 -1.28 -0.97
CA LEU A 90 5.10 -1.64 0.36
C LEU A 90 6.32 -0.78 0.71
N ILE A 91 6.26 -0.09 1.83
CA ILE A 91 7.36 0.73 2.32
C ILE A 91 7.87 0.17 3.64
N LYS A 92 9.16 -0.17 3.65
CA LYS A 92 9.89 -0.57 4.86
C LYS A 92 10.42 0.68 5.56
N VAL A 93 9.97 0.89 6.79
CA VAL A 93 10.39 1.99 7.66
C VAL A 93 11.26 1.43 8.77
N LYS A 94 12.51 1.88 8.88
CA LYS A 94 13.39 1.43 9.96
C LYS A 94 12.91 1.98 11.31
N ASN A 95 12.92 1.13 12.33
CA ASN A 95 12.72 1.50 13.74
C ASN A 95 13.84 0.86 14.59
N ASP A 96 13.94 1.19 15.88
CA ASP A 96 15.06 0.83 16.77
C ASP A 96 15.46 -0.66 16.71
N GLY A 97 16.42 -1.00 15.84
CA GLY A 97 16.93 -2.36 15.64
C GLY A 97 16.11 -3.25 14.68
N ASN A 98 14.95 -2.80 14.19
CA ASN A 98 14.12 -3.57 13.28
C ASN A 98 13.45 -2.70 12.18
N PHE A 99 12.22 -3.03 11.79
CA PHE A 99 11.43 -2.25 10.86
C PHE A 99 9.92 -2.46 11.02
N ASP A 100 9.18 -1.43 10.66
CA ASP A 100 7.76 -1.47 10.39
C ASP A 100 7.52 -1.51 8.88
N LEU A 101 6.34 -1.95 8.48
CA LEU A 101 5.91 -2.01 7.09
C LEU A 101 4.65 -1.16 6.90
N ILE A 102 4.65 -0.30 5.88
CA ILE A 102 3.46 0.43 5.44
C ILE A 102 2.98 -0.20 4.14
N ALA A 103 1.75 -0.71 4.16
CA ALA A 103 1.06 -1.24 2.99
C ALA A 103 0.12 -0.17 2.42
N TYR A 104 0.46 0.34 1.24
CA TYR A 104 -0.39 1.25 0.48
C TYR A 104 -1.32 0.41 -0.38
N ALA A 105 -2.59 0.36 0.00
CA ALA A 105 -3.61 -0.37 -0.73
C ALA A 105 -4.47 0.61 -1.53
N LYS A 106 -4.85 0.19 -2.74
CA LYS A 106 -5.79 0.93 -3.57
C LYS A 106 -7.18 0.31 -3.45
N TYR A 107 -8.13 1.08 -2.96
CA TYR A 107 -9.53 0.67 -2.86
C TYR A 107 -10.30 1.20 -4.06
N LYS A 108 -11.13 0.34 -4.66
CA LYS A 108 -12.03 0.74 -5.74
C LYS A 108 -13.46 0.44 -5.35
N ASP A 109 -14.28 1.47 -5.35
CA ASP A 109 -15.71 1.39 -5.03
C ASP A 109 -16.51 1.29 -6.33
N PRO A 110 -17.66 0.60 -6.31
CA PRO A 110 -18.59 0.69 -7.42
C PRO A 110 -19.07 2.13 -7.56
N LYS A 111 -19.29 2.59 -8.80
CA LYS A 111 -19.80 3.94 -9.01
C LYS A 111 -21.23 4.04 -8.48
N PRO A 112 -21.70 5.22 -8.03
CA PRO A 112 -23.05 5.37 -7.46
C PRO A 112 -24.20 4.85 -8.35
N ASN A 113 -24.02 4.88 -9.68
CA ASN A 113 -25.02 4.42 -10.66
C ASN A 113 -24.60 3.12 -11.38
N GLU A 114 -23.56 2.43 -10.88
CA GLU A 114 -23.14 1.16 -11.44
C GLU A 114 -24.09 0.05 -11.01
N MET A 115 -24.61 -0.70 -11.98
CA MET A 115 -25.42 -1.87 -11.69
C MET A 115 -24.52 -2.97 -11.13
N VAL A 116 -24.65 -3.25 -9.83
CA VAL A 116 -23.87 -4.28 -9.13
C VAL A 116 -24.75 -5.38 -8.54
N GLY A 117 -24.21 -6.60 -8.50
CA GLY A 117 -24.86 -7.73 -7.86
C GLY A 117 -25.06 -7.51 -6.36
N GLN A 118 -26.24 -7.88 -5.85
CA GLN A 118 -26.58 -7.80 -4.43
C GLN A 118 -26.15 -9.09 -3.72
N ARG A 119 -24.84 -9.24 -3.50
CA ARG A 119 -24.28 -10.33 -2.70
C ARG A 119 -23.15 -9.84 -1.80
N ILE A 120 -23.05 -10.50 -0.64
CA ILE A 120 -21.95 -10.26 0.30
C ILE A 120 -20.64 -10.70 -0.35
N THR A 121 -19.67 -9.80 -0.42
CA THR A 121 -18.32 -10.04 -0.94
C THR A 121 -17.26 -9.65 0.10
N TYR A 122 -16.07 -10.25 -0.06
CA TYR A 122 -14.92 -10.01 0.81
C TYR A 122 -13.67 -9.74 -0.04
N PRO A 123 -13.49 -8.51 -0.55
CA PRO A 123 -12.34 -8.20 -1.37
C PRO A 123 -11.05 -8.37 -0.56
N VAL A 124 -10.11 -9.15 -1.11
CA VAL A 124 -8.83 -9.45 -0.47
C VAL A 124 -7.74 -9.55 -1.53
N VAL A 125 -6.54 -9.10 -1.17
CA VAL A 125 -5.32 -9.31 -1.98
C VAL A 125 -4.26 -9.96 -1.11
N VAL A 126 -3.59 -10.96 -1.67
CA VAL A 126 -2.43 -11.62 -1.07
C VAL A 126 -1.21 -11.29 -1.92
N ALA A 127 -0.11 -10.92 -1.28
CA ALA A 127 1.14 -10.61 -1.96
C ALA A 127 2.31 -11.26 -1.24
N LYS A 128 3.16 -11.96 -1.99
CA LYS A 128 4.46 -12.43 -1.50
C LYS A 128 5.45 -11.27 -1.55
N ALA A 129 5.98 -10.87 -0.41
CA ALA A 129 6.93 -9.77 -0.30
C ALA A 129 8.37 -10.27 -0.25
N GLU A 130 9.29 -9.55 -0.90
CA GLU A 130 10.73 -9.78 -0.81
C GLU A 130 11.27 -9.26 0.53
N LEU A 131 11.00 -10.01 1.60
CA LEU A 131 11.43 -9.72 2.98
C LEU A 131 12.01 -10.97 3.65
N ASP A 132 13.12 -10.82 4.36
CA ASP A 132 13.78 -11.93 5.06
C ASP A 132 13.08 -12.30 6.39
N LYS A 133 12.45 -11.32 7.03
CA LYS A 133 11.78 -11.44 8.33
C LYS A 133 10.49 -10.64 8.37
N LEU A 134 9.64 -10.93 9.36
CA LEU A 134 8.41 -10.19 9.60
C LEU A 134 8.70 -8.77 10.11
N PRO A 135 7.87 -7.78 9.75
CA PRO A 135 7.90 -6.48 10.38
C PRO A 135 7.38 -6.57 11.81
N ASP A 136 7.77 -5.61 12.67
CA ASP A 136 7.19 -5.50 14.02
C ASP A 136 5.73 -5.08 13.97
N LYS A 137 5.44 -4.09 13.13
CA LYS A 137 4.07 -3.64 12.86
C LYS A 137 3.85 -3.47 11.36
N ILE A 138 2.62 -3.74 10.95
CA ILE A 138 2.13 -3.37 9.64
C ILE A 138 1.05 -2.31 9.77
N ARG A 139 1.20 -1.23 9.01
CA ARG A 139 0.21 -0.17 8.88
C ARG A 139 -0.43 -0.26 7.51
N LEU A 140 -1.74 -0.03 7.45
CA LEU A 140 -2.49 0.10 6.21
C LEU A 140 -2.70 1.57 5.92
N GLU A 141 -2.27 2.01 4.74
CA GLU A 141 -2.59 3.32 4.18
C GLU A 141 -3.45 3.10 2.94
N ILE A 142 -4.56 3.82 2.83
CA ILE A 142 -5.58 3.59 1.80
C ILE A 142 -5.59 4.74 0.81
N GLU A 143 -5.45 4.41 -0.47
CA GLU A 143 -5.68 5.31 -1.59
C GLU A 143 -6.97 4.89 -2.30
N TYR A 144 -7.89 5.82 -2.52
CA TYR A 144 -9.11 5.53 -3.29
C TYR A 144 -8.85 5.77 -4.78
N ASP A 145 -9.23 4.80 -5.61
CA ASP A 145 -9.30 4.99 -7.06
C ASP A 145 -10.43 5.97 -7.37
N LYS A 146 -10.10 7.08 -8.03
CA LYS A 146 -11.07 8.13 -8.40
C LYS A 146 -11.85 7.77 -9.66
#